data_AF-A0A1E7GGT2-F1
#
_entry.id   AF-A0A1E7GGT2-F1
#
_cell.length_a   1.000
_cell.length_b   1.000
_cell.length_c   1.000
_cell.angle_alpha   90.00
_cell.angle_beta   90.00
_cell.angle_gamma   90.00
#
_symmetry.space_group_name_H-M   'P 1'
#
loop_
_entity.id
_entity.type
_entity.pdbx_description
1 polymer ?
#
loop_
_entity_poly.entity_id
_entity_poly.type
_entity_poly.pdbx_seq_one_letter_code
_entity_poly.pdbx_strand_id
1 'polypeptide(L)'
;MSYEKLEKLPPSAKLVFKTLETKGQMTQKEIIRETILPSRTVRYAINRLKEEEILMERFYFIDSRQSLYEIKRPVNKLLAV
;
A
#
# COMPACT_ATOMS: atom_id res chain seq x y z
N MET A 1 15.50 1.73 7.37
CA MET A 1 14.71 2.31 6.25
C MET A 1 14.21 3.65 6.75
N SER A 2 14.78 4.79 6.33
CA SER A 2 14.17 6.09 6.63
C SER A 2 13.08 6.31 5.58
N TYR A 3 11.82 6.33 6.01
CA TYR A 3 10.71 6.67 5.13
C TYR A 3 10.62 8.20 4.99
N GLU A 4 11.73 8.88 4.67
CA GLU A 4 11.75 10.34 4.46
C GLU A 4 10.74 10.80 3.41
N LYS A 5 10.50 9.96 2.40
CA LYS A 5 9.46 10.17 1.40
C LYS A 5 8.06 10.17 2.02
N LEU A 6 7.78 9.30 2.99
CA LEU A 6 6.48 9.20 3.68
C LEU A 6 6.20 10.42 4.56
N GLU A 7 7.22 11.05 5.12
CA GLU A 7 7.04 12.27 5.93
C GLU A 7 6.42 13.41 5.11
N LYS A 8 6.81 13.50 3.83
CA LYS A 8 6.31 14.50 2.86
C LYS A 8 4.95 14.15 2.25
N LEU A 9 4.43 12.95 2.49
CA LEU A 9 3.15 12.52 1.92
C LEU A 9 1.94 13.09 2.67
N PRO A 10 0.76 13.20 2.03
CA PRO A 10 -0.44 13.66 2.69
C PRO A 10 -0.95 12.67 3.74
N PRO A 11 -1.76 13.12 4.72
CA PRO A 11 -2.25 12.26 5.82
C PRO A 11 -2.99 11.01 5.35
N SER A 12 -3.76 11.11 4.26
CA SER A 12 -4.46 9.97 3.66
C SER A 12 -3.52 8.87 3.18
N ALA A 13 -2.38 9.24 2.58
CA ALA A 13 -1.35 8.28 2.16
C ALA A 13 -0.65 7.63 3.36
N LYS A 14 -0.34 8.41 4.41
CA LYS A 14 0.24 7.86 5.65
C LYS A 14 -0.71 6.87 6.33
N LEU A 15 -2.01 7.15 6.36
CA LEU A 15 -3.02 6.25 6.93
C LEU A 15 -3.12 4.94 6.13
N VAL A 16 -3.18 5.01 4.79
CA VAL A 16 -3.19 3.80 3.94
C VAL A 16 -1.92 2.98 4.14
N PHE A 17 -0.76 3.64 4.20
CA PHE A 17 0.51 2.98 4.52
C PHE A 17 0.42 2.25 5.86
N LYS A 18 -0.01 2.93 6.93
CA LYS A 18 -0.07 2.31 8.27
C LYS A 18 -1.03 1.12 8.32
N THR A 19 -2.13 1.21 7.58
CA THR A 19 -3.12 0.13 7.46
C THR A 19 -2.51 -1.10 6.81
N LEU A 20 -1.84 -0.93 5.67
CA LEU A 20 -1.14 -2.02 4.98
C LEU A 20 0.06 -2.57 5.76
N GLU A 21 0.75 -1.72 6.51
CA GLU A 21 1.85 -2.14 7.39
C GLU A 21 1.35 -3.10 8.46
N THR A 22 0.18 -2.79 9.04
CA THR A 22 -0.42 -3.56 10.13
C THR A 22 -1.14 -4.81 9.64
N LYS A 23 -1.87 -4.71 8.52
CA LYS A 23 -2.77 -5.77 8.02
C LYS A 23 -2.19 -6.59 6.87
N GLY A 24 -1.06 -6.19 6.31
CA GLY A 24 -0.44 -6.84 5.17
C GLY A 24 -1.05 -6.42 3.84
N GLN A 25 -0.97 -7.30 2.84
CA GLN A 25 -1.48 -7.03 1.50
C GLN A 25 -3.02 -6.98 1.49
N MET A 26 -3.59 -6.03 0.77
CA MET A 26 -5.03 -5.82 0.72
C MET A 26 -5.47 -5.35 -0.66
N THR A 27 -6.70 -5.66 -1.05
CA THR A 27 -7.36 -5.05 -2.22
C THR A 27 -7.74 -3.60 -1.95
N GLN A 28 -7.95 -2.81 -3.00
CA GLN A 28 -8.45 -1.43 -2.86
C GLN A 28 -9.76 -1.37 -2.06
N LYS A 29 -10.66 -2.35 -2.25
CA LYS A 29 -11.96 -2.42 -1.54
C LYS A 29 -11.76 -2.63 -0.04
N GLU A 30 -10.82 -3.49 0.33
CA GLU A 30 -10.48 -3.72 1.72
C GLU A 30 -9.85 -2.48 2.36
N ILE A 31 -8.92 -1.81 1.67
CA ILE A 31 -8.33 -0.56 2.15
C ILE A 31 -9.41 0.51 2.39
N ILE A 32 -10.40 0.63 1.50
CA ILE A 32 -11.55 1.54 1.69
C ILE A 32 -12.31 1.20 2.97
N ARG A 33 -12.63 -0.07 3.19
CA ARG A 33 -13.36 -0.49 4.40
C ARG A 33 -12.57 -0.22 5.67
N GLU A 34 -11.27 -0.50 5.65
CA GLU A 34 -10.44 -0.42 6.86
C GLU A 34 -10.04 1.00 7.25
N THR A 35 -9.79 1.85 6.26
CA THR A 35 -9.42 3.25 6.51
C THR A 35 -10.62 4.17 6.73
N ILE A 36 -11.82 3.70 6.35
CA ILE A 36 -13.06 4.48 6.35
C ILE A 36 -12.93 5.75 5.46
N LEU A 37 -11.94 5.78 4.56
CA LEU A 37 -11.75 6.87 3.62
C LEU A 37 -12.67 6.72 2.40
N PRO A 38 -13.10 7.82 1.78
CA PRO A 38 -13.79 7.78 0.50
C PRO A 38 -12.96 7.07 -0.58
N SER A 39 -13.62 6.33 -1.47
CA SER A 39 -12.96 5.57 -2.56
C SER A 39 -12.00 6.42 -3.40
N ARG A 40 -12.36 7.68 -3.69
CA ARG A 40 -11.48 8.63 -4.41
C ARG A 40 -10.19 8.94 -3.63
N THR A 41 -10.30 9.13 -2.32
CA THR A 41 -9.17 9.40 -1.43
C THR A 41 -8.25 8.20 -1.30
N VAL A 42 -8.79 6.98 -1.24
CA VAL A 42 -7.98 5.76 -1.22
C VAL A 42 -7.20 5.58 -2.52
N ARG A 43 -7.86 5.78 -3.68
CA ARG A 43 -7.16 5.73 -4.98
C ARG A 43 -6.03 6.75 -5.06
N TYR A 44 -6.30 7.99 -4.63
CA TYR A 44 -5.28 9.03 -4.56
C TYR A 44 -4.11 8.60 -3.66
N ALA A 45 -4.38 8.12 -2.45
CA ALA A 45 -3.38 7.65 -1.50
C ALA A 45 -2.53 6.49 -2.06
N ILE A 46 -3.16 5.49 -2.67
CA ILE A 46 -2.47 4.36 -3.34
C ILE A 46 -1.56 4.88 -4.44
N ASN A 47 -2.06 5.77 -5.32
CA ASN A 47 -1.26 6.33 -6.40
C ASN A 47 -0.04 7.10 -5.89
N ARG A 48 -0.22 7.95 -4.85
CA ARG A 48 0.90 8.67 -4.22
C ARG A 48 1.95 7.72 -3.63
N LEU A 49 1.53 6.65 -2.96
CA LEU A 49 2.46 5.66 -2.41
C LEU A 49 3.18 4.86 -3.51
N LYS A 50 2.53 4.60 -4.65
CA LYS A 50 3.15 3.97 -5.82
C LYS A 50 4.18 4.88 -6.48
N GLU A 51 3.85 6.16 -6.67
CA GLU A 51 4.75 7.19 -7.24
C GLU A 51 6.04 7.33 -6.41
N GLU A 52 5.93 7.29 -5.09
CA GLU A 52 7.10 7.32 -4.18
C GLU A 52 7.82 5.98 -4.06
N GLU A 53 7.38 4.95 -4.80
CA GLU A 53 7.89 3.58 -4.79
C GLU A 53 7.78 2.87 -3.44
N ILE A 54 6.87 3.31 -2.56
CA ILE A 54 6.63 2.71 -1.24
C ILE A 54 5.70 1.49 -1.35
N LEU A 55 4.83 1.48 -2.35
CA LEU A 55 3.81 0.46 -2.58
C LEU A 55 4.09 -0.31 -3.88
N MET A 56 3.75 -1.61 -3.89
CA MET A 56 3.66 -2.40 -5.10
C MET A 56 2.24 -2.93 -5.32
N GLU A 57 1.92 -3.19 -6.58
CA GLU A 57 0.64 -3.75 -7.04
C GLU A 57 0.89 -5.12 -7.65
N ARG A 58 0.05 -6.10 -7.29
CA ARG A 58 0.06 -7.46 -7.82
C ARG A 58 -1.33 -7.85 -8.28
N PHE A 59 -1.40 -8.77 -9.24
CA PHE A 59 -2.66 -9.33 -9.70
C PHE A 59 -3.32 -10.16 -8.60
N TYR A 60 -4.64 -10.03 -8.43
CA TYR A 60 -5.39 -10.87 -7.51
C TYR A 60 -5.94 -12.10 -8.23
N PHE A 61 -5.34 -13.27 -7.99
CA PHE A 61 -5.72 -14.51 -8.68
C PHE A 61 -7.16 -14.95 -8.44
N ILE A 62 -7.75 -14.59 -7.30
CA ILE A 62 -9.13 -14.98 -6.94
C ILE A 62 -10.17 -14.13 -7.69
N ASP A 63 -9.90 -12.84 -7.90
CA ASP A 63 -10.74 -11.96 -8.71
C ASP A 63 -9.83 -11.05 -9.55
N SER A 64 -9.69 -11.42 -10.82
CA SER A 64 -8.82 -10.76 -11.80
C SER A 64 -9.13 -9.29 -12.04
N ARG A 65 -10.32 -8.82 -11.66
CA ARG A 65 -10.74 -7.42 -11.77
C ARG A 65 -10.17 -6.57 -10.63
N GLN A 66 -9.51 -7.19 -9.66
CA GLN A 66 -8.92 -6.53 -8.51
C GLN A 66 -7.41 -6.74 -8.48
N SER A 67 -6.74 -5.80 -7.82
CA SER A 67 -5.33 -5.88 -7.53
C SER A 67 -5.11 -5.97 -6.02
N LEU A 68 -4.04 -6.64 -5.63
CA LEU A 68 -3.50 -6.63 -4.27
C LEU A 68 -2.42 -5.56 -4.17
N TYR A 69 -2.47 -4.78 -3.10
CA TYR A 69 -1.50 -3.75 -2.78
C TYR A 69 -0.71 -4.14 -1.55
N GLU A 70 0.61 -4.01 -1.63
CA GLU A 70 1.55 -4.40 -0.57
C GLU A 70 2.62 -3.32 -0.40
N ILE A 71 3.11 -3.11 0.82
CA ILE A 71 4.27 -2.23 1.04
C ILE A 71 5.51 -2.94 0.50
N LYS A 72 6.34 -2.23 -0.27
CA LYS A 72 7.66 -2.73 -0.66
C LYS A 72 8.49 -2.89 0.61
N ARG A 73 8.60 -4.13 1.11
CA ARG A 73 9.58 -4.48 2.13
C ARG A 73 10.92 -4.67 1.43
N PRO A 74 12.04 -4.19 2.00
CA PRO A 74 13.34 -4.56 1.48
C PRO A 74 13.42 -6.08 1.57
N VAL A 75 13.78 -6.72 0.45
CA VAL A 75 14.12 -8.15 0.45
C VAL A 75 15.31 -8.26 1.39
N ASN A 76 15.06 -8.66 2.63
CA ASN A 76 16.14 -9.03 3.51
C ASN A 76 16.89 -10.16 2.79
N LYS A 77 18.21 -10.02 2.68
CA LYS A 77 19.20 -10.98 2.17
C LYS A 77 19.17 -12.31 2.96
N LEU A 78 18.02 -12.95 3.11
CA LEU A 78 17.84 -14.22 3.81
C LEU A 78 17.60 -15.40 2.86
N LEU A 79 17.85 -15.20 1.56
CA LEU A 79 18.02 -16.29 0.59
C LEU A 79 19.46 -16.34 0.07
N ALA A 80 20.41 -16.21 0.98
CA ALA A 80 21.78 -16.66 0.77
C ALA A 80 22.02 -17.85 1.72
N VAL A 81 21.39 -18.99 1.38
CA VAL A 81 21.78 -20.32 1.86
C VAL A 81 21.92 -21.19 0.62
#